data_AF-A0A959SJJ0-F1
#
_entry.id   AF-A0A959SJJ0-F1
#
_cell.length_a   1.000
_cell.length_b   1.000
_cell.length_c   1.000
_cell.angle_alpha   90.00
_cell.angle_beta   90.00
_cell.angle_gamma   90.00
#
_symmetry.space_group_name_H-M   'P 1'
#
loop_
_entity.id
_entity.type
_entity.pdbx_description
1 polymer ?
#
loop_
_entity_poly.entity_id
_entity_poly.type
_entity_poly.pdbx_seq_one_letter_code
_entity_poly.pdbx_strand_id
1 'polypeptide(L)'
;MSELQFRPRFRFYTPLDGDEVKRRIALRITENNPDRLSLGGTGSHLVLTFPSAVQHAWTPQMDVDVSIDEGRTLVRCLIGPAPSIWMLFMGGYLVITVLALLGITLGMAQQMVSETPWGYFLMAPMPVIGLALWLLAQGGKRRSREEMRSLKDFMDQALGCDCFALSEQEVT
;
A
#
# COMPACT_ATOMS: atom_id res chain seq x y z
N MET A 1 10.50 -13.04 -15.08
CA MET A 1 9.83 -11.75 -14.80
C MET A 1 8.67 -12.02 -13.85
N SER A 2 8.95 -12.00 -12.54
CA SER A 2 7.96 -12.37 -11.52
C SER A 2 6.87 -11.30 -11.40
N GLU A 3 5.60 -11.71 -11.34
CA GLU A 3 4.48 -10.80 -11.12
C GLU A 3 4.60 -10.12 -9.75
N LEU A 4 4.52 -8.79 -9.72
CA LEU A 4 4.43 -8.03 -8.47
C LEU A 4 3.09 -8.37 -7.78
N GLN A 5 3.16 -9.15 -6.70
CA GLN A 5 2.01 -9.47 -5.86
C GLN A 5 1.47 -8.23 -5.15
N PHE A 6 0.26 -8.33 -4.59
CA PHE A 6 -0.35 -7.23 -3.86
C PHE A 6 0.42 -6.95 -2.56
N ARG A 7 0.93 -5.72 -2.42
CA ARG A 7 1.76 -5.29 -1.28
C ARG A 7 2.99 -6.19 -1.12
N PRO A 8 3.90 -6.19 -2.11
CA PRO A 8 5.00 -7.14 -2.11
C PRO A 8 5.91 -6.87 -0.91
N ARG A 9 6.29 -7.98 -0.25
CA ARG A 9 7.20 -8.00 0.88
C ARG A 9 8.47 -8.68 0.43
N PHE A 10 9.58 -7.98 0.54
CA PHE A 10 10.89 -8.53 0.24
C PHE A 10 11.63 -8.66 1.56
N ARG A 11 12.25 -9.82 1.75
CA ARG A 11 13.15 -10.08 2.86
C ARG A 11 14.40 -10.71 2.26
N PHE A 12 15.56 -10.16 2.58
CA PHE A 12 16.83 -10.74 2.16
C PHE A 12 17.94 -10.38 3.14
N TYR A 13 18.91 -11.29 3.30
CA TYR A 13 20.18 -10.97 3.95
C TYR A 13 21.15 -10.30 2.98
N THR A 14 21.92 -9.34 3.49
CA THR A 14 22.99 -8.68 2.73
C THR A 14 24.32 -8.80 3.49
N PRO A 15 25.45 -8.99 2.76
CA PRO A 15 26.77 -8.94 3.36
C PRO A 15 27.20 -7.52 3.76
N LEU A 16 26.44 -6.50 3.36
CA LEU A 16 26.66 -5.11 3.73
C LEU A 16 26.29 -4.90 5.20
N ASP A 17 27.03 -4.02 5.89
CA ASP A 17 26.63 -3.57 7.21
C ASP A 17 25.33 -2.74 7.14
N GLY A 18 24.55 -2.77 8.21
CA GLY A 18 23.27 -2.07 8.28
C GLY A 18 23.38 -0.57 8.02
N ASP A 19 24.45 0.08 8.46
CA ASP A 19 24.64 1.51 8.20
C ASP A 19 25.15 1.79 6.78
N GLU A 20 25.88 0.86 6.17
CA GLU A 20 26.29 0.95 4.76
C GLU A 20 25.08 0.86 3.81
N VAL A 21 24.09 0.00 4.12
CA VAL A 21 22.83 -0.08 3.39
C VAL A 21 22.12 1.28 3.38
N LYS A 22 21.98 1.91 4.56
CA LYS A 22 21.34 3.23 4.68
C LYS A 22 22.13 4.31 3.93
N ARG A 23 23.46 4.28 4.03
CA ARG A 23 24.34 5.23 3.36
C ARG A 23 24.18 5.16 1.85
N ARG A 24 24.14 3.97 1.26
CA ARG A 24 23.93 3.79 -0.19
C ARG A 24 22.57 4.30 -0.66
N ILE A 25 21.51 4.05 0.10
CA ILE A 25 20.18 4.58 -0.20
C ILE A 25 20.21 6.12 -0.16
N ALA A 26 20.78 6.72 0.89
CA ALA A 26 20.88 8.17 1.02
C ALA A 26 21.75 8.84 -0.07
N LEU A 27 22.88 8.21 -0.43
CA LEU A 27 23.76 8.67 -1.51
C LEU A 27 23.01 8.70 -2.84
N ARG A 28 22.28 7.62 -3.17
CA ARG A 28 21.55 7.55 -4.43
C ARG A 28 20.46 8.61 -4.54
N ILE A 29 19.78 8.94 -3.44
CA ILE A 29 18.79 10.04 -3.41
C ILE A 29 19.43 11.39 -3.72
N THR A 30 20.69 11.59 -3.33
CA THR A 30 21.43 12.84 -3.56
C THR A 30 22.05 12.87 -4.96
N GLU A 31 22.59 11.76 -5.44
CA GLU A 31 23.39 11.69 -6.67
C GLU A 31 22.56 11.32 -7.92
N ASN A 32 21.57 10.44 -7.80
CA ASN A 32 20.83 9.90 -8.94
C ASN A 32 19.38 9.55 -8.58
N ASN A 33 18.53 10.58 -8.59
CA ASN A 33 17.14 10.51 -8.16
C ASN A 33 16.16 10.88 -9.30
N PRO A 34 15.95 9.98 -10.28
CA PRO A 34 15.15 10.26 -11.47
C PRO A 34 13.69 10.61 -11.12
N ASP A 35 13.12 9.96 -10.10
CA ASP A 35 11.73 10.14 -9.67
C ASP A 35 11.55 11.17 -8.54
N ARG A 36 12.64 11.86 -8.16
CA ARG A 36 12.67 12.86 -7.06
C ARG A 36 12.10 12.32 -5.74
N LEU A 37 12.38 11.05 -5.45
CA LEU A 37 11.99 10.38 -4.21
C LEU A 37 12.57 11.11 -2.99
N SER A 38 11.78 11.18 -1.92
CA SER A 38 12.20 11.65 -0.60
C SER A 38 12.44 10.49 0.35
N LEU A 39 13.54 10.56 1.10
CA LEU A 39 13.80 9.67 2.23
C LEU A 39 13.22 10.28 3.50
N GLY A 40 12.32 9.55 4.14
CA GLY A 40 11.94 9.77 5.53
C GLY A 40 12.44 8.62 6.41
N GLY A 41 12.25 8.77 7.71
CA GLY A 41 12.56 7.73 8.69
C GLY A 41 13.78 8.04 9.56
N THR A 42 13.87 7.34 10.69
CA THR A 42 14.89 7.53 11.72
C THR A 42 15.36 6.16 12.20
N GLY A 43 16.67 5.99 12.41
CA GLY A 43 17.24 4.77 13.00
C GLY A 43 17.33 3.61 12.00
N SER A 44 16.61 2.51 12.28
CA SER A 44 16.55 1.29 11.47
C SER A 44 15.46 1.31 10.39
N HIS A 45 14.51 2.24 10.48
CA HIS A 45 13.40 2.33 9.54
C HIS A 45 13.57 3.53 8.62
N LEU A 46 13.53 3.26 7.32
CA LEU A 46 13.57 4.24 6.25
C LEU A 46 12.29 4.13 5.43
N VAL A 47 11.75 5.26 4.97
CA VAL A 47 10.56 5.29 4.13
C VAL A 47 10.88 6.08 2.88
N LEU A 48 10.76 5.42 1.73
CA LEU A 48 10.89 6.05 0.42
C LEU A 48 9.49 6.48 -0.05
N THR A 49 9.35 7.77 -0.32
CA THR A 49 8.09 8.39 -0.75
C THR A 49 8.31 9.22 -2.00
N PHE A 50 7.30 9.27 -2.88
CA PHE A 50 7.29 10.23 -3.98
C PHE A 50 7.06 11.66 -3.45
N PRO A 51 7.51 12.70 -4.14
CA PRO A 51 7.32 14.08 -3.70
C PRO A 51 5.83 14.45 -3.73
N SER A 52 5.43 15.35 -2.82
CA SER A 52 4.02 15.73 -2.63
C SER A 52 3.30 16.21 -3.91
N ALA A 53 4.04 16.76 -4.87
CA ALA A 53 3.50 17.21 -6.16
C ALA A 53 2.98 16.08 -7.07
N VAL A 54 3.49 14.86 -6.91
CA VAL A 54 3.05 13.66 -7.67
C VAL A 54 2.33 12.65 -6.79
N GLN A 55 2.19 12.91 -5.49
CA GLN A 55 1.38 12.09 -4.61
C GLN A 55 -0.10 12.19 -4.99
N HIS A 56 -0.67 11.04 -5.33
CA HIS A 56 -2.09 10.84 -5.60
C HIS A 56 -2.62 9.74 -4.68
N ALA A 57 -3.94 9.54 -4.67
CA ALA A 57 -4.62 8.57 -3.82
C ALA A 57 -4.23 7.09 -4.06
N TRP A 58 -3.26 6.77 -4.93
CA TRP A 58 -2.70 5.43 -5.11
C TRP A 58 -1.19 5.40 -5.25
N THR A 59 -0.51 6.49 -4.89
CA THR A 59 0.95 6.55 -4.95
C THR A 59 1.54 5.62 -3.88
N PRO A 60 2.36 4.63 -4.25
CA PRO A 60 2.95 3.70 -3.32
C PRO A 60 4.11 4.36 -2.57
N GLN A 61 4.35 3.85 -1.38
CA GLN A 61 5.54 4.13 -0.57
C GLN A 61 6.26 2.79 -0.32
N MET A 62 7.57 2.86 -0.14
CA MET A 62 8.37 1.69 0.25
C MET A 62 8.90 1.92 1.65
N ASP A 63 8.44 1.10 2.59
CA ASP A 63 9.00 1.00 3.93
C ASP A 63 10.17 0.02 3.91
N VAL A 64 11.32 0.44 4.43
CA VAL A 64 12.56 -0.34 4.49
C VAL A 64 12.98 -0.43 5.95
N ASP A 65 13.13 -1.64 6.44
CA ASP A 65 13.60 -1.95 7.79
C ASP A 65 14.94 -2.68 7.66
N VAL A 66 15.95 -2.13 8.32
CA VAL A 66 17.30 -2.69 8.38
C VAL A 66 17.55 -3.12 9.81
N SER A 67 17.65 -4.43 10.01
CA SER A 67 17.89 -5.06 11.32
C SER A 67 19.07 -6.02 11.25
N ILE A 68 19.65 -6.35 12.40
CA ILE A 68 20.70 -7.38 12.50
C ILE A 68 20.02 -8.67 12.99
N ASP A 69 20.22 -9.75 12.27
CA ASP A 69 19.65 -11.07 12.57
C ASP A 69 20.75 -12.13 12.37
N GLU A 70 21.04 -12.87 13.45
CA GLU A 70 22.13 -13.87 13.51
C GLU A 70 23.51 -13.37 13.03
N GLY A 71 23.84 -12.10 13.31
CA GLY A 71 25.11 -11.49 12.91
C GLY A 71 25.21 -11.11 11.43
N ARG A 72 24.10 -11.21 10.68
CA ARG A 72 23.97 -10.73 9.30
C ARG A 72 22.96 -9.59 9.24
N THR A 73 23.14 -8.69 8.27
CA THR A 73 22.19 -7.59 8.05
C THR A 73 20.98 -8.12 7.30
N LEU A 74 19.81 -7.96 7.89
CA LEU A 74 18.53 -8.30 7.32
C LEU A 74 17.84 -7.03 6.83
N VAL A 75 17.48 -7.03 5.54
CA VAL A 75 16.70 -5.94 4.93
C VAL A 75 15.30 -6.45 4.64
N ARG A 76 14.30 -5.74 5.18
CA ARG A 76 12.89 -5.98 4.91
C ARG A 76 12.33 -4.78 4.16
N CYS A 77 11.81 -5.01 2.96
CA CYS A 77 11.13 -3.97 2.19
C CYS A 77 9.65 -4.30 2.05
N LEU A 78 8.80 -3.31 2.25
CA LEU A 78 7.37 -3.40 2.11
C LEU A 78 6.90 -2.29 1.20
N ILE A 79 6.42 -2.64 0.00
CA ILE A 79 5.82 -1.66 -0.89
C ILE A 79 4.30 -1.68 -0.68
N GLY A 80 3.71 -0.53 -0.40
CA GLY A 80 2.26 -0.43 -0.20
C GLY A 80 1.73 0.97 -0.47
N PRO A 81 0.42 1.12 -0.73
CA PRO A 81 -0.21 2.43 -0.75
C PRO A 81 -0.14 3.07 0.65
N ALA A 82 -0.19 4.40 0.69
CA ALA A 82 -0.30 5.13 1.96
C ALA A 82 -1.47 4.60 2.81
N PRO A 83 -1.32 4.52 4.16
CA PRO A 83 -2.37 4.00 5.06
C PRO A 83 -3.72 4.71 4.93
N SER A 84 -3.72 5.99 4.52
CA SER A 84 -4.91 6.81 4.28
C SER A 84 -5.88 6.22 3.26
N ILE A 85 -5.38 5.49 2.26
CA ILE A 85 -6.18 4.98 1.15
C ILE A 85 -7.05 3.82 1.61
N TRP A 86 -6.47 2.89 2.38
CA TRP A 86 -7.22 1.79 2.98
C TRP A 86 -8.30 2.32 3.94
N MET A 87 -7.99 3.37 4.71
CA MET A 87 -8.95 4.00 5.63
C MET A 87 -10.12 4.62 4.88
N LEU A 88 -9.89 5.22 3.70
CA LEU A 88 -10.97 5.72 2.85
C LEU A 88 -11.94 4.61 2.45
N PHE A 89 -11.43 3.46 1.99
CA PHE A 89 -12.26 2.33 1.59
C PHE A 89 -13.00 1.71 2.78
N MET A 90 -12.30 1.50 3.90
CA MET A 90 -12.90 1.08 5.17
C MET A 90 -14.04 1.99 5.62
N GLY A 91 -13.79 3.30 5.66
CA GLY A 91 -14.78 4.30 6.02
C GLY A 91 -15.97 4.31 5.05
N GLY A 92 -15.70 4.19 3.74
CA GLY A 92 -16.72 4.05 2.71
C GLY A 92 -17.63 2.84 2.95
N TYR A 93 -17.05 1.65 3.16
CA TYR A 93 -17.81 0.45 3.47
C TYR A 93 -18.57 0.55 4.80
N LEU A 94 -18.00 1.20 5.80
CA LEU A 94 -18.67 1.44 7.08
C LEU A 94 -19.92 2.31 6.88
N VAL A 95 -19.81 3.42 6.15
CA VAL A 95 -20.96 4.30 5.85
C VAL A 95 -22.02 3.55 5.06
N ILE A 96 -21.63 2.80 4.02
CA ILE A 96 -22.55 1.97 3.23
C ILE A 96 -23.28 0.95 4.13
N THR A 97 -22.56 0.29 5.02
CA THR A 97 -23.13 -0.70 5.94
C THR A 97 -24.11 -0.07 6.92
N VAL A 98 -23.75 1.07 7.52
CA VAL A 98 -24.64 1.80 8.44
C VAL A 98 -25.91 2.26 7.73
N LEU A 99 -25.80 2.84 6.53
CA LEU A 99 -26.96 3.26 5.74
C LEU A 99 -27.84 2.09 5.31
N ALA A 100 -27.24 0.96 4.92
CA ALA A 100 -27.98 -0.25 4.61
C ALA A 100 -28.74 -0.76 5.83
N LEU A 101 -28.11 -0.80 7.01
CA LEU A 101 -28.73 -1.24 8.25
C LEU A 101 -29.89 -0.32 8.65
N LEU A 102 -29.70 1.00 8.57
CA LEU A 102 -30.74 2.00 8.83
C LEU A 102 -31.91 1.87 7.85
N GLY A 103 -31.63 1.65 6.57
CA GLY A 103 -32.68 1.43 5.57
C GLY A 103 -33.49 0.16 5.85
N ILE A 104 -32.82 -0.93 6.25
CA ILE A 104 -33.49 -2.20 6.61
C ILE A 104 -34.34 -2.03 7.86
N THR A 105 -33.79 -1.47 8.94
CA THR A 105 -34.52 -1.31 10.21
C THR A 105 -35.71 -0.38 10.04
N LEU A 106 -35.55 0.74 9.31
CA LEU A 106 -36.63 1.67 9.02
C LEU A 106 -37.69 1.03 8.12
N GLY A 107 -37.28 0.33 7.05
CA GLY A 107 -38.19 -0.36 6.15
C GLY A 107 -39.01 -1.42 6.88
N MET A 108 -38.38 -2.21 7.75
CA MET A 108 -39.07 -3.19 8.60
C MET A 108 -40.05 -2.54 9.56
N ALA A 109 -39.66 -1.47 10.26
CA ALA A 109 -40.54 -0.76 11.18
C ALA A 109 -41.79 -0.21 10.47
N GLN A 110 -41.62 0.35 9.26
CA GLN A 110 -42.73 0.84 8.44
C GLN A 110 -43.67 -0.27 8.00
N GLN A 111 -43.13 -1.42 7.58
CA GLN A 111 -43.94 -2.60 7.26
C GLN A 111 -44.77 -3.08 8.45
N MET A 112 -44.20 -3.08 9.66
CA MET A 112 -44.92 -3.52 10.86
C MET A 112 -46.11 -2.62 11.20
N VAL A 113 -46.03 -1.33 10.88
CA VAL A 113 -47.11 -0.34 11.13
C VAL A 113 -48.04 -0.19 9.90
N SER A 114 -47.85 -0.99 8.85
CA SER A 114 -48.61 -0.91 7.58
C SER A 114 -48.46 0.43 6.85
N GLU A 115 -47.34 1.14 7.10
CA GLU A 115 -46.96 2.35 6.39
C GLU A 115 -46.15 2.01 5.14
N THR A 116 -46.06 2.95 4.20
CA THR A 116 -45.25 2.75 2.98
C THR A 116 -43.76 2.59 3.35
N PRO A 117 -43.12 1.45 3.03
CA PRO A 117 -41.79 1.14 3.56
C PRO A 117 -40.66 1.74 2.71
N TRP A 118 -40.62 3.07 2.67
CA TRP A 118 -39.64 3.80 1.87
C TRP A 118 -38.20 3.56 2.32
N GLY A 119 -37.97 3.09 3.56
CA GLY A 119 -36.64 2.74 4.06
C GLY A 119 -35.89 1.74 3.18
N TYR A 120 -36.58 0.87 2.45
CA TYR A 120 -35.93 -0.03 1.50
C TYR A 120 -35.32 0.67 0.28
N PHE A 121 -35.84 1.83 -0.13
CA PHE A 121 -35.21 2.62 -1.20
C PHE A 121 -33.88 3.21 -0.76
N LEU A 122 -33.69 3.46 0.55
CA LEU A 122 -32.40 3.89 1.10
C LEU A 122 -31.37 2.74 1.08
N MET A 123 -31.81 1.51 1.36
CA MET A 123 -30.92 0.33 1.37
C MET A 123 -30.61 -0.20 -0.05
N ALA A 124 -31.57 -0.21 -0.96
CA ALA A 124 -31.45 -0.81 -2.29
C ALA A 124 -30.19 -0.43 -3.09
N PRO A 125 -29.72 0.84 -3.12
CA PRO A 125 -28.51 1.21 -3.88
C PRO A 125 -27.19 0.81 -3.20
N MET A 126 -27.19 0.45 -1.91
CA MET A 126 -25.97 0.23 -1.13
C MET A 126 -25.03 -0.86 -1.70
N PRO A 127 -25.53 -2.02 -2.17
CA PRO A 127 -24.67 -3.03 -2.81
C PRO A 127 -24.00 -2.53 -4.09
N VAL A 128 -24.71 -1.72 -4.89
CA VAL A 128 -24.18 -1.15 -6.14
C VAL A 128 -23.08 -0.14 -5.84
N ILE A 129 -23.28 0.71 -4.83
CA ILE A 129 -22.26 1.66 -4.37
C ILE A 129 -21.05 0.90 -3.82
N GLY A 130 -21.25 -0.18 -3.06
CA GLY A 130 -20.16 -1.03 -2.57
C GLY A 130 -19.35 -1.68 -3.69
N LEU A 131 -20.01 -2.13 -4.76
CA LEU A 131 -19.36 -2.66 -5.94
C LEU A 131 -18.56 -1.58 -6.69
N ALA A 132 -19.12 -0.38 -6.84
CA ALA A 132 -18.41 0.75 -7.44
C ALA A 132 -17.15 1.12 -6.65
N LEU A 133 -17.24 1.13 -5.31
CA LEU A 133 -16.10 1.37 -4.42
C LEU A 133 -15.01 0.31 -4.61
N TRP A 134 -15.41 -0.96 -4.75
CA TRP A 134 -14.49 -2.07 -5.03
C TRP A 134 -13.78 -1.91 -6.38
N LEU A 135 -14.51 -1.53 -7.43
CA LEU A 135 -13.93 -1.28 -8.75
C LEU A 135 -12.94 -0.12 -8.73
N LEU A 136 -13.23 0.94 -7.98
CA LEU A 136 -12.30 2.06 -7.78
C LEU A 136 -11.02 1.61 -7.07
N ALA A 137 -11.13 0.77 -6.04
CA ALA A 137 -9.98 0.19 -5.36
C ALA A 137 -9.10 -0.62 -6.33
N GLN A 138 -9.74 -1.43 -7.18
CA GLN A 138 -9.03 -2.24 -8.16
C GLN A 138 -8.42 -1.41 -9.30
N GLY A 139 -9.08 -0.33 -9.74
CA GLY A 139 -8.58 0.57 -10.77
C GLY A 139 -7.31 1.29 -10.34
N GLY A 140 -7.29 1.84 -9.13
CA GLY A 140 -6.10 2.52 -8.62
C GLY A 140 -4.91 1.60 -8.38
N LYS A 141 -5.16 0.32 -8.03
CA LYS A 141 -4.12 -0.70 -7.96
C LYS A 141 -3.36 -0.88 -9.27
N ARG A 142 -4.04 -0.75 -10.43
CA ARG A 142 -3.39 -0.89 -11.75
C ARG A 142 -2.44 0.28 -12.04
N ARG A 143 -2.83 1.50 -11.65
CA ARG A 143 -2.04 2.72 -11.86
C ARG A 143 -0.75 2.74 -11.02
N SER A 144 -0.81 2.20 -9.81
CA SER A 144 0.33 2.14 -8.89
C SER A 144 1.43 1.14 -9.32
N ARG A 145 1.17 0.23 -10.27
CA ARG A 145 2.13 -0.83 -10.65
C ARG A 145 3.44 -0.28 -11.24
N GLU A 146 3.34 0.79 -12.02
CA GLU A 146 4.52 1.43 -12.64
C GLU A 146 5.38 2.12 -11.57
N GLU A 147 4.74 2.84 -10.64
CA GLU A 147 5.40 3.49 -9.50
C GLU A 147 6.05 2.48 -8.55
N MET A 148 5.39 1.33 -8.29
CA MET A 148 5.97 0.23 -7.51
C MET A 148 7.22 -0.35 -8.17
N ARG A 149 7.23 -0.44 -9.51
CA ARG A 149 8.41 -0.89 -10.27
C ARG A 149 9.54 0.13 -10.15
N SER A 150 9.26 1.42 -10.24
CA SER A 150 10.26 2.47 -10.04
C SER A 150 10.93 2.39 -8.65
N LEU A 151 10.13 2.18 -7.60
CA LEU A 151 10.67 1.99 -6.24
C LEU A 151 11.56 0.75 -6.13
N LYS A 152 11.18 -0.36 -6.77
CA LYS A 152 12.01 -1.58 -6.83
C LYS A 152 13.32 -1.31 -7.56
N ASP A 153 13.25 -0.76 -8.77
CA ASP A 153 14.43 -0.51 -9.60
C ASP A 153 15.38 0.49 -8.94
N PHE A 154 14.84 1.47 -8.20
CA PHE A 154 15.62 2.37 -7.36
C PHE A 154 16.41 1.62 -6.28
N MET A 155 15.77 0.68 -5.57
CA MET A 155 16.40 -0.10 -4.50
C MET A 155 17.47 -1.05 -5.03
N ASP A 156 17.17 -1.79 -6.10
CA ASP A 156 18.12 -2.72 -6.73
C ASP A 156 19.38 -1.97 -7.19
N GLN A 157 19.21 -0.78 -7.77
CA GLN A 157 20.33 0.05 -8.21
C GLN A 157 21.06 0.75 -7.06
N ALA A 158 20.42 0.99 -5.90
CA ALA A 158 21.08 1.54 -4.71
C ALA A 158 21.99 0.50 -4.05
N LEU A 159 21.52 -0.74 -3.97
CA LEU A 159 22.23 -1.82 -3.30
C LEU A 159 23.19 -2.58 -4.23
N GLY A 160 22.98 -2.46 -5.54
CA GLY A 160 23.78 -3.16 -6.55
C GLY A 160 23.48 -4.66 -6.58
N CYS A 161 22.27 -5.07 -6.17
CA CYS A 161 21.82 -6.46 -6.16
C CYS A 161 20.41 -6.57 -6.75
N ASP A 162 20.06 -7.77 -7.23
CA ASP A 162 18.65 -8.10 -7.53
C ASP A 162 17.99 -8.55 -6.24
N CYS A 163 17.34 -7.62 -5.53
CA CYS A 163 16.69 -7.91 -4.26
C CYS A 163 15.58 -8.98 -4.39
N PHE A 164 15.04 -9.16 -5.60
CA PHE A 164 13.99 -10.12 -5.89
C PHE A 164 14.54 -11.56 -5.92
N ALA A 165 15.65 -11.76 -6.62
CA ALA A 165 16.33 -13.06 -6.66
C ALA A 165 16.80 -13.50 -5.26
N LEU A 166 17.29 -12.55 -4.45
CA LEU A 166 17.70 -12.82 -3.07
C LEU A 166 16.52 -13.21 -2.18
N SER A 167 15.36 -12.59 -2.36
CA SER A 167 14.16 -12.94 -1.59
C SER A 167 13.54 -14.29 -1.98
N GLU A 168 13.61 -14.69 -3.26
CA GLU A 168 13.09 -15.98 -3.73
C GLU A 168 13.97 -17.16 -3.26
N GLN A 169 15.29 -16.95 -3.13
CA GLN A 169 16.23 -17.96 -2.63
C GLN A 169 16.02 -18.34 -1.16
N GLU A 170 15.39 -17.49 -0.36
CA GLU A 170 15.11 -17.77 1.06
C GLU A 170 13.78 -18.49 1.30
N VAL A 171 12.87 -18.47 0.32
CA VAL A 171 11.56 -19.17 0.43
C VAL A 171 11.69 -20.66 0.04
N THR A 172 12.86 -21.08 -0.46
CA THR A 172 13.14 -22.47 -0.90
C THR A 172 14.04 -23.18 0.10
#